data_AF-A0A6I9PCB4-F1
#
_entry.id   AF-A0A6I9PCB4-F1
#
_cell.length_a   1.000
_cell.length_b   1.000
_cell.length_c   1.000
_cell.angle_alpha   90.00
_cell.angle_beta   90.00
_cell.angle_gamma   90.00
#
_symmetry.space_group_name_H-M   'P 1'
#
loop_
_entity.id
_entity.type
_entity.pdbx_description
1 polymer ?
#
loop_
_entity_poly.entity_id
_entity_poly.type
_entity_poly.pdbx_seq_one_letter_code
_entity_poly.pdbx_strand_id
1 'polypeptide(L)'
;QTRDQETPPDFFYFSDFERHNAEVAAFHLDRILDFRRVPPVAGRLVNMTREIRDVTRDKKLWRTFFISPANNVCFYGECSYYCSTEHALCGKPDQIEGSLAAFLPDLNLAKRKTWRNPWRRSYHKRKKAEWEVDPDYCDEVKQTPPYDRGTRLLDVMDMTIFDFLMGNMDRHHYETFEKFGNDTFIIHLDNGRGFGKHSHDELSILVPLSQCC
;
A
#
# COMPACT_ATOMS: atom_id res chain seq x y z
N GLN A 1 3.57 13.93 -3.04
CA GLN A 1 5.03 13.84 -3.25
C GLN A 1 5.34 13.98 -4.74
N THR A 2 6.39 14.70 -5.11
CA THR A 2 6.86 14.84 -6.49
C THR A 2 7.71 13.64 -6.92
N ARG A 3 8.06 13.54 -8.21
CA ARG A 3 8.77 12.38 -8.78
C ARG A 3 10.21 12.25 -8.25
N ASP A 4 10.91 13.37 -8.09
CA ASP A 4 12.32 13.40 -7.66
C ASP A 4 12.50 13.43 -6.13
N GLN A 5 11.41 13.35 -5.37
CA GLN A 5 11.46 13.38 -3.91
C GLN A 5 11.63 11.98 -3.34
N GLU A 6 12.64 11.79 -2.49
CA GLU A 6 12.76 10.60 -1.64
C GLU A 6 12.08 10.81 -0.28
N THR A 7 11.56 9.74 0.31
CA THR A 7 11.08 9.73 1.69
C THR A 7 12.25 10.02 2.62
N PRO A 8 12.15 11.00 3.54
CA PRO A 8 13.25 11.34 4.44
C PRO A 8 13.76 10.13 5.24
N PRO A 9 15.07 10.05 5.55
CA PRO A 9 15.62 8.94 6.31
C PRO A 9 15.04 8.84 7.72
N ASP A 10 14.65 9.97 8.33
CA ASP A 10 14.09 10.04 9.68
C ASP A 10 12.61 9.61 9.76
N PHE A 11 11.96 9.31 8.63
CA PHE A 11 10.58 8.86 8.62
C PHE A 11 10.51 7.35 8.91
N PHE A 12 9.67 7.00 9.89
CA PHE A 12 9.25 5.61 10.08
C PHE A 12 8.36 5.15 8.92
N TYR A 13 8.34 3.84 8.64
CA TYR A 13 7.50 3.22 7.59
C TYR A 13 6.02 3.59 7.69
N PHE A 14 5.47 3.70 8.91
CA PHE A 14 4.07 4.10 9.15
C PHE A 14 3.81 5.61 8.99
N SER A 15 4.85 6.40 8.74
CA SER A 15 4.77 7.83 8.42
C SER A 15 5.11 8.12 6.96
N ASP A 16 5.38 7.10 6.15
CA ASP A 16 5.61 7.30 4.72
C ASP A 16 4.34 7.78 4.02
N PHE A 17 4.50 8.45 2.88
CA PHE A 17 3.38 8.85 2.04
C PHE A 17 2.94 7.70 1.16
N GLU A 18 1.63 7.63 0.92
CA GLU A 18 1.08 6.85 -0.18
C GLU A 18 1.12 7.69 -1.46
N ARG A 19 1.67 7.11 -2.53
CA ARG A 19 1.90 7.80 -3.81
C ARG A 19 1.27 7.02 -4.96
N HIS A 20 0.59 7.75 -5.85
CA HIS A 20 -0.03 7.18 -7.05
C HIS A 20 0.98 6.48 -7.96
N ASN A 21 2.23 6.95 -7.99
CA ASN A 21 3.32 6.33 -8.75
C ASN A 21 3.51 4.85 -8.35
N ALA A 22 3.45 4.57 -7.05
CA ALA A 22 3.71 3.24 -6.53
C ALA A 22 2.57 2.28 -6.88
N GLU A 23 1.31 2.71 -6.79
CA GLU A 23 0.18 1.87 -7.20
C GLU A 23 0.23 1.48 -8.68
N VAL A 24 0.53 2.45 -9.56
CA VAL A 24 0.66 2.18 -11.01
C VAL A 24 1.86 1.28 -11.27
N ALA A 25 3.03 1.59 -10.70
CA ALA A 25 4.25 0.82 -10.91
C ALA A 25 4.13 -0.61 -10.35
N ALA A 26 3.50 -0.78 -9.19
CA ALA A 26 3.25 -2.08 -8.55
C ALA A 26 2.44 -3.00 -9.46
N PHE A 27 1.37 -2.51 -10.10
CA PHE A 27 0.60 -3.29 -11.06
C PHE A 27 1.47 -3.75 -12.25
N HIS A 28 2.29 -2.87 -12.80
CA HIS A 28 3.16 -3.24 -13.91
C HIS A 28 4.27 -4.21 -13.51
N LEU A 29 4.87 -4.04 -12.32
CA LEU A 29 5.88 -4.93 -11.77
C LEU A 29 5.30 -6.32 -11.51
N ASP A 30 4.14 -6.40 -10.84
CA ASP A 30 3.41 -7.64 -10.58
C ASP A 30 3.06 -8.40 -11.87
N ARG A 31 2.69 -7.66 -12.92
CA ARG A 31 2.46 -8.22 -14.26
C ARG A 31 3.75 -8.72 -14.93
N ILE A 32 4.86 -8.02 -14.79
CA ILE A 32 6.17 -8.41 -15.38
C ILE A 32 6.72 -9.66 -14.69
N LEU A 33 6.54 -9.78 -13.37
CA LEU A 33 6.92 -10.96 -12.58
C LEU A 33 5.95 -12.14 -12.77
N ASP A 34 4.91 -11.97 -13.59
CA ASP A 34 3.87 -12.96 -13.86
C ASP A 34 3.07 -13.40 -12.63
N PHE A 35 3.09 -12.62 -11.54
CA PHE A 35 2.29 -12.89 -10.34
C PHE A 35 0.79 -12.71 -10.62
N ARG A 36 0.40 -11.57 -11.24
CA ARG A 36 -1.00 -11.23 -11.58
C ARG A 36 -1.92 -11.17 -10.35
N ARG A 37 -1.44 -10.56 -9.27
CA ARG A 37 -2.10 -10.49 -7.95
C ARG A 37 -2.50 -9.06 -7.56
N VAL A 38 -2.13 -8.04 -8.35
CA VAL A 38 -2.52 -6.63 -8.15
C VAL A 38 -3.72 -6.27 -9.07
N PRO A 39 -4.77 -5.60 -8.57
CA PRO A 39 -5.85 -5.10 -9.44
C PRO A 39 -5.30 -4.10 -10.48
N PRO A 40 -5.83 -4.05 -11.72
CA PRO A 40 -5.36 -3.09 -12.71
C PRO A 40 -5.43 -1.64 -12.23
N VAL A 41 -4.34 -0.89 -12.40
CA VAL A 41 -4.25 0.53 -12.01
C VAL A 41 -3.74 1.36 -13.18
N ALA A 42 -4.34 2.54 -13.39
CA ALA A 42 -3.87 3.51 -14.37
C ALA A 42 -3.76 4.92 -13.77
N GLY A 43 -2.76 5.69 -14.22
CA GLY A 43 -2.66 7.12 -13.90
C GLY A 43 -3.69 7.94 -14.68
N ARG A 44 -4.23 9.00 -14.08
CA ARG A 44 -5.14 9.95 -14.73
C ARG A 44 -4.95 11.36 -14.17
N LEU A 45 -4.98 12.34 -15.07
CA LEU A 45 -5.21 13.74 -14.71
C LEU A 45 -6.70 13.99 -14.53
N VAL A 46 -7.08 14.47 -13.36
CA VAL A 46 -8.48 14.72 -12.98
C VAL A 46 -8.68 16.21 -12.76
N ASN A 47 -9.74 16.78 -13.36
CA ASN A 47 -10.16 18.13 -13.02
C ASN A 47 -10.87 18.11 -11.65
N MET A 48 -10.24 18.65 -10.62
CA MET A 48 -10.73 18.57 -9.24
C MET A 48 -12.03 19.33 -9.03
N THR A 49 -12.28 20.36 -9.85
CA THR A 49 -13.53 21.12 -9.81
C THR A 49 -14.68 20.25 -10.34
N ARG A 50 -14.61 19.87 -11.62
CA ARG A 50 -15.73 19.21 -12.32
C ARG A 50 -15.88 17.75 -11.93
N GLU A 51 -14.79 17.04 -11.66
CA GLU A 51 -14.79 15.58 -11.50
C GLU A 51 -14.69 15.13 -10.04
N ILE A 52 -14.49 16.05 -9.09
CA ILE A 52 -14.49 15.75 -7.65
C ILE A 52 -15.46 16.64 -6.89
N ARG A 53 -15.20 17.96 -6.84
CA ARG A 53 -15.95 18.91 -6.02
C ARG A 53 -17.41 19.03 -6.43
N ASP A 54 -17.68 19.20 -7.72
CA ASP A 54 -19.02 19.51 -8.22
C ASP A 54 -19.92 18.27 -8.36
N VAL A 55 -19.35 17.07 -8.23
CA VAL A 55 -20.06 15.79 -8.37
C VAL A 55 -20.20 15.01 -7.06
N THR A 56 -19.50 15.40 -5.99
CA THR A 56 -19.63 14.73 -4.69
C THR A 56 -20.89 15.17 -3.94
N ARG A 57 -21.55 14.21 -3.30
CA ARG A 57 -22.62 14.47 -2.31
C ARG A 57 -22.11 14.38 -0.87
N ASP A 58 -20.84 14.01 -0.68
CA ASP A 58 -20.22 13.94 0.62
C ASP A 58 -19.85 15.34 1.13
N LYS A 59 -20.60 15.80 2.13
CA LYS A 59 -20.40 17.11 2.76
C LYS A 59 -19.06 17.22 3.48
N LYS A 60 -18.49 16.12 3.98
CA LYS A 60 -17.20 16.12 4.66
C LYS A 60 -16.09 16.50 3.68
N LEU A 61 -16.02 15.78 2.56
CA LEU A 61 -15.06 16.07 1.48
C LEU A 61 -15.29 17.47 0.90
N TRP A 62 -16.52 17.80 0.53
CA TRP A 62 -16.86 19.06 -0.14
C TRP A 62 -16.44 20.30 0.67
N ARG A 63 -16.62 20.26 2.00
CA ARG A 63 -16.26 21.38 2.90
C ARG A 63 -14.76 21.66 2.99
N THR A 64 -13.92 20.72 2.57
CA THR A 64 -12.46 20.89 2.62
C THR A 64 -11.87 21.60 1.41
N PHE A 65 -12.69 21.90 0.39
CA PHE A 65 -12.23 22.65 -0.79
C PHE A 65 -12.06 24.13 -0.47
N PHE A 66 -10.93 24.70 -0.88
CA PHE A 66 -10.64 26.13 -0.76
C PHE A 66 -9.77 26.62 -1.91
N ILE A 67 -9.66 27.95 -2.04
CA ILE A 67 -8.74 28.61 -2.97
C ILE A 67 -7.51 29.07 -2.19
N SER A 68 -6.33 28.62 -2.62
CA SER A 68 -5.07 29.03 -1.99
C SER A 68 -4.69 30.48 -2.35
N PRO A 69 -3.76 31.13 -1.62
CA PRO A 69 -3.25 32.45 -1.97
C PRO A 69 -2.64 32.56 -3.37
N ALA A 70 -2.21 31.43 -3.95
CA ALA A 70 -1.72 31.34 -5.33
C ALA A 70 -2.84 31.19 -6.37
N ASN A 71 -4.10 31.34 -5.97
CA ASN A 71 -5.30 31.19 -6.80
C ASN A 71 -5.49 29.79 -7.40
N ASN A 72 -4.95 28.76 -6.73
CA ASN A 72 -5.16 27.35 -7.09
C ASN A 72 -6.29 26.74 -6.26
N VAL A 73 -7.04 25.80 -6.85
CA VAL A 73 -8.01 24.97 -6.13
C VAL A 73 -7.25 23.95 -5.29
N CYS A 74 -7.63 23.79 -4.03
CA CYS A 74 -7.04 22.84 -3.10
C CYS A 74 -8.12 22.11 -2.29
N PHE A 75 -7.83 20.90 -1.82
CA PHE A 75 -8.64 20.18 -0.85
C PHE A 75 -7.77 19.21 -0.03
N TYR A 76 -8.24 18.76 1.12
CA TYR A 76 -7.49 17.83 1.99
C TYR A 76 -8.33 16.66 2.54
N GLY A 77 -9.66 16.69 2.41
CA GLY A 77 -10.52 15.60 2.88
C GLY A 77 -10.53 15.41 4.41
N GLU A 78 -11.06 14.29 4.88
CA GLU A 78 -11.14 13.95 6.31
C GLU A 78 -10.64 12.52 6.53
N CYS A 79 -9.39 12.39 6.96
CA CYS A 79 -8.72 11.12 7.27
C CYS A 79 -7.76 11.29 8.46
N SER A 80 -7.10 10.20 8.89
CA SER A 80 -6.27 10.21 10.10
C SER A 80 -4.86 10.79 9.91
N TYR A 81 -4.24 10.58 8.74
CA TYR A 81 -2.87 11.02 8.44
C TYR A 81 -2.87 12.00 7.28
N TYR A 82 -2.17 13.12 7.44
CA TYR A 82 -1.96 14.12 6.38
C TYR A 82 -3.25 14.71 5.77
N CYS A 83 -4.38 14.67 6.49
CA CYS A 83 -5.64 15.30 6.07
C CYS A 83 -5.91 16.60 6.83
N SER A 84 -5.08 17.61 6.57
CA SER A 84 -5.17 18.95 7.14
C SER A 84 -4.78 20.02 6.11
N THR A 85 -5.05 21.29 6.40
CA THR A 85 -4.74 22.39 5.49
C THR A 85 -3.26 22.46 5.13
N GLU A 86 -2.35 22.17 6.07
CA GLU A 86 -0.90 22.18 5.79
C GLU A 86 -0.44 21.05 4.84
N HIS A 87 -1.27 20.03 4.62
CA HIS A 87 -1.00 18.91 3.69
C HIS A 87 -1.96 18.89 2.49
N ALA A 88 -2.68 20.00 2.24
CA ALA A 88 -3.68 20.05 1.19
C ALA A 88 -3.11 19.73 -0.20
N LEU A 89 -3.90 18.97 -0.96
CA LEU A 89 -3.62 18.65 -2.35
C LEU A 89 -4.12 19.79 -3.23
N CYS A 90 -3.21 20.45 -3.93
CA CYS A 90 -3.49 21.61 -4.77
C CYS A 90 -3.16 21.34 -6.23
N GLY A 91 -4.04 21.77 -7.13
CA GLY A 91 -3.84 21.71 -8.57
C GLY A 91 -3.08 22.93 -9.09
N LYS A 92 -2.89 22.98 -10.41
CA LYS A 92 -2.33 24.15 -11.11
C LYS A 92 -3.09 24.43 -12.44
N PRO A 93 -4.17 25.23 -12.43
CA PRO A 93 -4.85 25.74 -11.23
C PRO A 93 -5.79 24.72 -10.57
N ASP A 94 -6.37 23.78 -11.33
CA ASP A 94 -7.47 22.93 -10.85
C ASP A 94 -7.39 21.45 -11.30
N GLN A 95 -6.26 21.04 -11.88
CA GLN A 95 -6.00 19.64 -12.21
C GLN A 95 -4.99 18.99 -11.27
N ILE A 96 -5.22 17.73 -10.93
CA ILE A 96 -4.30 16.90 -10.14
C ILE A 96 -4.10 15.53 -10.79
N GLU A 97 -2.89 14.99 -10.69
CA GLU A 97 -2.56 13.63 -11.11
C GLU A 97 -2.82 12.65 -9.96
N GLY A 98 -3.44 11.50 -10.28
CA GLY A 98 -3.65 10.41 -9.34
C GLY A 98 -3.74 9.06 -10.03
N SER A 99 -3.81 7.99 -9.23
CA SER A 99 -3.98 6.62 -9.70
C SER A 99 -5.44 6.19 -9.52
N LEU A 100 -6.00 5.55 -10.55
CA LEU A 100 -7.30 4.91 -10.51
C LEU A 100 -7.09 3.39 -10.51
N ALA A 101 -7.25 2.77 -9.33
CA ALA A 101 -7.23 1.32 -9.18
C ALA A 101 -8.62 0.76 -9.47
N ALA A 102 -8.68 -0.30 -10.28
CA ALA A 102 -9.91 -1.01 -10.56
C ALA A 102 -10.45 -1.64 -9.28
N PHE A 103 -11.74 -1.45 -9.03
CA PHE A 103 -12.40 -2.06 -7.88
C PHE A 103 -12.45 -3.58 -8.04
N LEU A 104 -12.08 -4.28 -6.96
CA LEU A 104 -12.45 -5.68 -6.79
C LEU A 104 -13.97 -5.81 -6.65
N PRO A 105 -14.55 -7.00 -6.89
CA PRO A 105 -15.98 -7.22 -6.71
C PRO A 105 -16.45 -6.83 -5.30
N ASP A 106 -17.69 -6.38 -5.22
CA ASP A 106 -18.32 -6.02 -3.96
C ASP A 106 -18.26 -7.19 -2.95
N LEU A 107 -18.02 -6.88 -1.68
CA LEU A 107 -17.86 -7.88 -0.61
C LEU A 107 -19.11 -8.73 -0.38
N ASN A 108 -20.30 -8.25 -0.77
CA ASN A 108 -21.53 -9.04 -0.72
C ASN A 108 -21.54 -10.17 -1.76
N LEU A 109 -20.81 -10.01 -2.87
CA LEU A 109 -20.69 -11.00 -3.95
C LEU A 109 -19.46 -11.88 -3.80
N ALA A 110 -18.33 -11.28 -3.40
CA ALA A 110 -17.05 -11.97 -3.22
C ALA A 110 -16.42 -11.56 -1.89
N LYS A 111 -16.75 -12.29 -0.82
CA LYS A 111 -16.14 -12.07 0.49
C LYS A 111 -14.63 -12.28 0.43
N ARG A 112 -13.90 -11.38 1.09
CA ARG A 112 -12.46 -11.44 1.24
C ARG A 112 -12.13 -11.69 2.70
N LYS A 113 -11.11 -12.51 2.93
CA LYS A 113 -10.54 -12.77 4.25
C LYS A 113 -9.22 -12.03 4.38
N THR A 114 -9.14 -11.17 5.38
CA THR A 114 -7.92 -10.45 5.76
C THR A 114 -7.12 -11.31 6.73
N TRP A 115 -5.84 -11.47 6.42
CA TRP A 115 -4.88 -12.21 7.24
C TRP A 115 -3.81 -11.25 7.74
N ARG A 116 -3.38 -11.45 8.99
CA ARG A 116 -2.22 -10.75 9.55
C ARG A 116 -0.94 -11.40 9.03
N ASN A 117 -0.05 -10.59 8.47
CA ASN A 117 1.27 -11.07 8.05
C ASN A 117 2.09 -11.47 9.30
N PRO A 118 2.73 -12.67 9.36
CA PRO A 118 3.57 -13.06 10.49
C PRO A 118 4.75 -12.09 10.70
N TRP A 119 5.30 -11.57 9.60
CA TRP A 119 6.37 -10.57 9.60
C TRP A 119 5.87 -9.13 9.65
N ARG A 120 4.63 -8.92 10.09
CA ARG A 120 4.11 -7.57 10.37
C ARG A 120 5.04 -6.85 11.36
N ARG A 121 5.46 -5.63 11.02
CA ARG A 121 6.24 -4.74 11.89
C ARG A 121 5.47 -4.37 13.16
N SER A 122 6.16 -3.82 14.15
CA SER A 122 5.56 -3.47 15.44
C SER A 122 4.58 -2.28 15.38
N TYR A 123 4.70 -1.41 14.36
CA TYR A 123 4.03 -0.10 14.29
C TYR A 123 4.27 0.76 15.54
N HIS A 124 5.48 0.63 16.09
CA HIS A 124 5.86 1.33 17.31
C HIS A 124 7.34 1.73 17.27
N LYS A 125 7.64 2.96 17.70
CA LYS A 125 8.98 3.58 17.54
C LYS A 125 10.11 2.86 18.30
N ARG A 126 9.77 2.17 19.39
CA ARG A 126 10.75 1.56 20.32
C ARG A 126 10.60 0.05 20.48
N LYS A 127 9.47 -0.51 20.05
CA LYS A 127 9.17 -1.93 20.30
C LYS A 127 9.60 -2.70 19.06
N LYS A 128 10.43 -3.72 19.24
CA LYS A 128 10.77 -4.66 18.17
C LYS A 128 9.62 -5.63 17.93
N ALA A 129 9.49 -6.14 16.71
CA ALA A 129 8.64 -7.28 16.41
C ALA A 129 9.36 -8.60 16.75
N GLU A 130 8.62 -9.68 16.95
CA GLU A 130 9.18 -10.99 17.35
C GLU A 130 10.21 -11.50 16.33
N TRP A 131 9.91 -11.38 15.03
CA TRP A 131 10.82 -11.77 13.95
C TRP A 131 12.11 -10.94 13.89
N GLU A 132 12.18 -9.76 14.53
CA GLU A 132 13.40 -8.94 14.61
C GLU A 132 14.34 -9.39 15.73
N VAL A 133 13.88 -10.26 16.63
CA VAL A 133 14.66 -10.75 17.78
C VAL A 133 14.91 -12.26 17.73
N ASP A 134 14.05 -13.02 17.06
CA ASP A 134 14.18 -14.46 16.88
C ASP A 134 14.69 -14.79 15.47
N PRO A 135 15.93 -15.31 15.32
CA PRO A 135 16.46 -15.71 14.01
C PRO A 135 15.75 -16.95 13.44
N ASP A 136 15.18 -17.82 14.28
CA ASP A 136 14.53 -19.07 13.90
C ASP A 136 13.01 -18.92 13.80
N TYR A 137 12.49 -17.69 13.79
CA TYR A 137 11.06 -17.36 13.79
C TYR A 137 10.25 -18.10 12.71
N CYS A 138 10.83 -18.32 11.52
CA CYS A 138 10.11 -19.02 10.45
C CYS A 138 9.82 -20.50 10.78
N ASP A 139 10.59 -21.14 11.65
CA ASP A 139 10.34 -22.54 12.03
C ASP A 139 9.06 -22.69 12.87
N GLU A 140 8.69 -21.66 13.66
CA GLU A 140 7.39 -21.57 14.31
C GLU A 140 6.28 -21.25 13.29
N VAL A 141 6.53 -20.33 12.37
CA VAL A 141 5.55 -19.96 11.33
C VAL A 141 5.19 -21.17 10.47
N LYS A 142 6.16 -21.99 10.06
CA LYS A 142 5.96 -23.23 9.29
C LYS A 142 5.08 -24.25 10.00
N GLN A 143 4.90 -24.16 11.31
CA GLN A 143 4.03 -25.05 12.10
C GLN A 143 2.65 -24.43 12.39
N THR A 144 2.45 -23.16 12.03
CA THR A 144 1.26 -22.40 12.39
C THR A 144 0.26 -22.38 11.24
N PRO A 145 -1.02 -22.78 11.45
CA PRO A 145 -2.05 -22.60 10.44
C PRO A 145 -2.25 -21.11 10.08
N PRO A 146 -2.40 -20.74 8.79
CA PRO A 146 -2.52 -21.60 7.60
C PRO A 146 -1.18 -21.87 6.87
N TYR A 147 -0.03 -21.51 7.45
CA TYR A 147 1.28 -21.57 6.80
C TYR A 147 1.91 -22.97 6.80
N ASP A 148 1.35 -23.90 7.58
CA ASP A 148 1.76 -25.30 7.69
C ASP A 148 1.31 -26.18 6.51
N ARG A 149 0.50 -25.64 5.59
CA ARG A 149 -0.14 -26.39 4.50
C ARG A 149 -0.24 -25.59 3.21
N GLY A 150 -0.38 -26.32 2.10
CA GLY A 150 -0.66 -25.74 0.78
C GLY A 150 0.48 -24.87 0.25
N THR A 151 0.13 -23.87 -0.54
CA THR A 151 1.10 -22.93 -1.14
C THR A 151 1.34 -21.69 -0.28
N ARG A 152 0.65 -21.56 0.87
CA ARG A 152 0.52 -20.28 1.57
C ARG A 152 1.86 -19.64 1.94
N LEU A 153 2.83 -20.42 2.43
CA LEU A 153 4.14 -19.86 2.78
C LEU A 153 4.91 -19.40 1.53
N LEU A 154 4.81 -20.13 0.41
CA LEU A 154 5.39 -19.73 -0.87
C LEU A 154 4.72 -18.47 -1.43
N ASP A 155 3.40 -18.35 -1.29
CA ASP A 155 2.68 -17.13 -1.69
C ASP A 155 3.16 -15.90 -0.89
N VAL A 156 3.55 -16.08 0.38
CA VAL A 156 4.19 -15.04 1.19
C VAL A 156 5.60 -14.72 0.67
N MET A 157 6.38 -15.70 0.22
CA MET A 157 7.71 -15.46 -0.35
C MET A 157 7.64 -14.62 -1.63
N ASP A 158 6.72 -14.94 -2.54
CA ASP A 158 6.46 -14.14 -3.74
C ASP A 158 6.13 -12.68 -3.38
N MET A 159 5.23 -12.49 -2.40
CA MET A 159 4.81 -11.18 -1.91
C MET A 159 5.98 -10.42 -1.27
N THR A 160 6.82 -11.09 -0.49
CA THR A 160 8.02 -10.51 0.13
C THR A 160 9.02 -10.03 -0.90
N ILE A 161 9.28 -10.82 -1.95
CA ILE A 161 10.15 -10.41 -3.06
C ILE A 161 9.56 -9.21 -3.78
N PHE A 162 8.26 -9.23 -4.05
CA PHE A 162 7.54 -8.11 -4.67
C PHE A 162 7.69 -6.82 -3.85
N ASP A 163 7.44 -6.88 -2.55
CA ASP A 163 7.54 -5.73 -1.66
C ASP A 163 8.99 -5.22 -1.53
N PHE A 164 10.00 -6.11 -1.53
CA PHE A 164 11.40 -5.71 -1.48
C PHE A 164 11.82 -4.93 -2.73
N LEU A 165 11.43 -5.39 -3.92
CA LEU A 165 11.73 -4.70 -5.19
C LEU A 165 11.15 -3.29 -5.26
N MET A 166 10.08 -3.02 -4.49
CA MET A 166 9.47 -1.70 -4.39
C MET A 166 9.96 -0.90 -3.16
N GLY A 167 10.62 -1.54 -2.19
CA GLY A 167 10.88 -0.94 -0.88
C GLY A 167 9.62 -0.74 -0.03
N ASN A 168 8.54 -1.50 -0.28
CA ASN A 168 7.29 -1.39 0.47
C ASN A 168 7.38 -2.11 1.82
N MET A 169 7.58 -1.35 2.90
CA MET A 169 7.72 -1.88 4.25
C MET A 169 6.38 -2.13 4.98
N ASP A 170 5.25 -1.77 4.38
CA ASP A 170 3.97 -1.63 5.09
C ASP A 170 3.00 -2.81 4.87
N ARG A 171 3.51 -3.99 4.49
CA ARG A 171 2.72 -5.21 4.27
C ARG A 171 2.28 -5.89 5.58
N HIS A 172 1.45 -5.21 6.36
CA HIS A 172 1.00 -5.70 7.66
C HIS A 172 -0.17 -6.67 7.61
N HIS A 173 -0.97 -6.59 6.55
CA HIS A 173 -2.01 -7.55 6.23
C HIS A 173 -1.93 -7.95 4.76
N TYR A 174 -2.59 -9.03 4.44
CA TYR A 174 -2.85 -9.44 3.08
C TYR A 174 -4.25 -10.06 2.98
N GLU A 175 -4.82 -10.09 1.79
CA GLU A 175 -6.18 -10.58 1.56
C GLU A 175 -6.21 -11.81 0.66
N THR A 176 -7.26 -12.60 0.82
CA THR A 176 -7.59 -13.76 -0.03
C THR A 176 -9.09 -13.78 -0.28
N PHE A 177 -9.54 -14.43 -1.35
CA PHE A 177 -10.97 -14.66 -1.54
C PHE A 177 -11.45 -15.83 -0.67
N GLU A 178 -12.41 -15.57 0.21
CA GLU A 178 -12.90 -16.54 1.19
C GLU A 178 -13.44 -17.81 0.51
N LYS A 179 -14.08 -17.65 -0.65
CA LYS A 179 -14.67 -18.74 -1.44
C LYS A 179 -13.65 -19.80 -1.88
N PHE A 180 -12.38 -19.45 -2.05
CA PHE A 180 -11.34 -20.37 -2.50
C PHE A 180 -10.60 -21.07 -1.35
N GLY A 181 -10.91 -20.74 -0.09
CA GLY A 181 -10.27 -21.35 1.08
C GLY A 181 -8.81 -20.92 1.24
N ASN A 182 -7.96 -21.83 1.71
CA ASN A 182 -6.56 -21.52 2.02
C ASN A 182 -5.63 -21.65 0.80
N ASP A 183 -5.99 -22.53 -0.15
CA ASP A 183 -5.21 -22.84 -1.36
C ASP A 183 -5.59 -21.87 -2.50
N THR A 184 -5.22 -20.61 -2.31
CA THR A 184 -5.45 -19.53 -3.28
C THR A 184 -4.32 -18.52 -3.17
N PHE A 185 -4.12 -17.74 -4.24
CA PHE A 185 -3.18 -16.63 -4.25
C PHE A 185 -3.55 -15.54 -3.22
N ILE A 186 -2.53 -14.79 -2.81
CA ILE A 186 -2.66 -13.59 -2.00
C ILE A 186 -2.89 -12.38 -2.91
N ILE A 187 -3.84 -11.51 -2.56
CA ILE A 187 -4.09 -10.27 -3.29
C ILE A 187 -3.13 -9.18 -2.79
N HIS A 188 -2.36 -8.58 -3.70
CA HIS A 188 -1.41 -7.51 -3.41
C HIS A 188 -2.09 -6.13 -3.48
N LEU A 189 -2.76 -5.71 -2.40
CA LEU A 189 -3.48 -4.42 -2.28
C LEU A 189 -2.64 -3.34 -1.58
N ASP A 190 -3.02 -2.08 -1.66
CA ASP A 190 -2.40 -0.96 -0.92
C ASP A 190 -0.86 -0.91 -1.08
N ASN A 191 -0.41 -0.72 -2.32
CA ASN A 191 1.02 -0.70 -2.67
C ASN A 191 1.60 0.72 -2.67
N GLY A 192 0.82 1.73 -2.26
CA GLY A 192 1.16 3.15 -2.29
C GLY A 192 2.44 3.54 -1.52
N ARG A 193 2.93 2.70 -0.62
CA ARG A 193 4.15 2.95 0.19
C ARG A 193 5.43 2.39 -0.42
N GLY A 194 5.35 1.83 -1.64
CA GLY A 194 6.53 1.51 -2.45
C GLY A 194 7.14 2.74 -3.13
N PHE A 195 8.30 2.54 -3.76
CA PHE A 195 9.05 3.51 -4.56
C PHE A 195 9.26 4.86 -3.84
N GLY A 196 9.48 4.78 -2.53
CA GLY A 196 9.73 5.93 -1.67
C GLY A 196 11.18 6.37 -1.60
N LYS A 197 12.11 5.43 -1.76
CA LYS A 197 13.55 5.66 -1.69
C LYS A 197 14.22 4.89 -2.83
N HIS A 198 14.90 5.59 -3.72
CA HIS A 198 15.61 4.98 -4.85
C HIS A 198 17.10 4.83 -4.58
N SER A 199 17.63 5.47 -3.54
CA SER A 199 19.03 5.38 -3.12
C SER A 199 19.26 4.42 -1.93
N HIS A 200 18.22 3.70 -1.51
CA HIS A 200 18.25 2.83 -0.33
C HIS A 200 17.48 1.53 -0.56
N ASP A 201 18.13 0.39 -0.31
CA ASP A 201 17.53 -0.94 -0.31
C ASP A 201 17.19 -1.38 1.12
N GLU A 202 15.91 -1.59 1.41
CA GLU A 202 15.47 -1.96 2.75
C GLU A 202 15.50 -3.49 2.96
N LEU A 203 16.67 -3.99 3.37
CA LEU A 203 16.89 -5.43 3.58
C LEU A 203 15.95 -6.06 4.61
N SER A 204 15.40 -5.29 5.56
CA SER A 204 14.44 -5.83 6.53
C SER A 204 13.16 -6.36 5.89
N ILE A 205 12.84 -5.98 4.64
CA ILE A 205 11.71 -6.55 3.88
C ILE A 205 12.00 -8.00 3.47
N LEU A 206 13.25 -8.37 3.18
CA LEU A 206 13.66 -9.74 2.78
C LEU A 206 13.82 -10.71 3.95
N VAL A 207 13.67 -10.26 5.19
CA VAL A 207 13.80 -11.13 6.37
C VAL A 207 12.93 -12.39 6.31
N PRO A 208 11.65 -12.36 5.86
CA PRO A 208 10.85 -13.56 5.68
C PRO A 208 11.53 -14.60 4.79
N LEU A 209 12.13 -14.16 3.67
CA LEU A 209 12.84 -15.04 2.75
C LEU A 209 14.10 -15.62 3.43
N SER A 210 14.93 -14.77 4.04
CA SER A 210 16.16 -15.22 4.68
C SER A 210 15.94 -16.16 5.87
N GLN A 211 14.85 -15.99 6.64
CA GLN A 211 14.52 -16.86 7.76
C GLN A 211 13.89 -18.18 7.29
N CYS A 212 13.15 -18.16 6.18
CA CYS A 212 12.49 -19.35 5.68
C CYS A 212 13.36 -20.22 4.78
N CYS A 213 14.49 -19.68 4.30
CA CYS A 213 15.45 -20.25 3.35
C CYS A 213 14.91 -20.37 1.93
#